data_AF-A0A7C7YHU4-F1
#
_entry.id   AF-A0A7C7YHU4-F1
#
_cell.length_a   1.000
_cell.length_b   1.000
_cell.length_c   1.000
_cell.angle_alpha   90.00
_cell.angle_beta   90.00
_cell.angle_gamma   90.00
#
_symmetry.space_group_name_H-M   'P 1'
#
loop_
_entity.id
_entity.type
_entity.pdbx_description
1 polymer ?
#
loop_
_entity_poly.entity_id
_entity_poly.type
_entity_poly.pdbx_seq_one_letter_code
_entity_poly.pdbx_strand_id
1 'polypeptide(L)'
;MPKAQPRAHPTRRELLKAGGVGLLTFTLGGSVVKLSPAEAQAAGVPLAALTQDEANTLAALGERLVPGSREAGVVPFVDYQLAASPADCMLMIQYLGVDPPFTPFYR
;
A
#
# COMPACT_ATOMS: atom_id res chain seq x y z
N MET A 1 30.75 7.70 -26.03
CA MET A 1 29.37 7.89 -25.51
C MET A 1 28.79 6.52 -25.18
N PRO A 2 28.69 6.11 -23.90
CA PRO A 2 28.10 4.82 -23.55
C PRO A 2 26.59 4.86 -23.82
N LYS A 3 26.09 3.90 -24.60
CA LYS A 3 24.65 3.73 -24.86
C LYS A 3 23.98 3.29 -23.56
N ALA A 4 22.92 3.99 -23.15
CA ALA A 4 22.12 3.63 -21.99
C ALA A 4 21.51 2.23 -22.18
N GLN A 5 21.76 1.35 -21.22
CA GLN A 5 21.23 -0.01 -21.18
C GLN A 5 19.72 0.04 -20.88
N PRO A 6 18.85 -0.66 -21.63
CA PRO A 6 17.43 -0.73 -21.29
C PRO A 6 17.28 -1.39 -19.92
N ARG A 7 16.65 -0.68 -18.97
CA ARG A 7 16.32 -1.23 -17.66
C ARG A 7 15.24 -2.30 -17.87
N ALA A 8 15.52 -3.54 -17.49
CA ALA A 8 14.50 -4.59 -17.48
C ALA A 8 13.34 -4.14 -16.56
N HIS A 9 12.12 -4.10 -17.12
CA HIS A 9 10.93 -3.83 -16.32
C HIS A 9 10.55 -5.11 -15.58
N PRO A 10 10.39 -5.07 -14.24
CA PRO A 10 9.98 -6.25 -13.48
C PRO A 10 8.63 -6.74 -13.98
N THR A 11 8.48 -8.06 -14.07
CA THR A 11 7.21 -8.67 -14.45
C THR A 11 6.15 -8.37 -13.38
N ARG A 12 4.86 -8.35 -13.75
CA ARG A 12 3.75 -8.20 -12.78
C ARG A 12 3.89 -9.15 -11.59
N ARG A 13 4.36 -10.37 -11.82
CA ARG A 13 4.57 -11.39 -10.78
C ARG A 13 5.73 -11.03 -9.84
N GLU A 14 6.83 -10.49 -10.37
CA GLU A 14 7.94 -9.99 -9.55
C GLU A 14 7.54 -8.75 -8.77
N LEU A 15 6.73 -7.86 -9.36
CA LEU A 15 6.23 -6.66 -8.70
C LEU A 15 5.22 -7.01 -7.59
N LEU A 16 4.36 -8.03 -7.78
CA LEU A 16 3.46 -8.54 -6.75
C LEU A 16 4.22 -9.28 -5.62
N LYS A 17 5.27 -10.04 -5.97
CA LYS A 17 6.15 -10.66 -4.97
C LYS A 17 6.96 -9.62 -4.20
N ALA A 18 7.43 -8.56 -4.84
CA ALA A 18 8.17 -7.48 -4.21
C ALA A 18 7.26 -6.54 -3.40
N GLY A 19 6.02 -6.29 -3.87
CA GLY A 19 5.03 -5.45 -3.21
C GLY A 19 4.51 -6.02 -1.90
N GLY A 20 4.46 -7.36 -1.77
CA GLY A 20 4.22 -8.04 -0.50
C GLY A 20 5.43 -8.10 0.44
N VAL A 21 6.62 -7.70 -0.02
CA VAL A 21 7.91 -7.78 0.69
C VAL A 21 8.49 -6.38 0.97
N GLY A 22 7.77 -5.32 0.62
CA GLY A 22 8.18 -3.94 0.88
C GLY A 22 8.02 -3.57 2.36
N LEU A 23 9.08 -3.06 2.98
CA LEU A 23 9.00 -2.42 4.29
C LEU A 23 8.32 -1.06 4.16
N LEU A 24 7.23 -0.87 4.90
CA LEU A 24 6.54 0.41 5.06
C LEU A 24 7.14 1.17 6.25
N THR A 25 7.10 2.50 6.19
CA THR A 25 7.69 3.36 7.23
C THR A 25 6.60 3.91 8.14
N PHE A 26 6.63 3.58 9.43
CA PHE A 26 5.64 4.03 10.40
C PHE A 26 6.27 4.88 11.50
N THR A 27 5.50 5.78 12.09
CA THR A 27 5.88 6.51 13.30
C THR A 27 5.11 5.95 14.50
N LEU A 28 5.80 5.25 15.39
CA LEU A 28 5.22 4.65 16.60
C LEU A 28 5.94 5.21 17.83
N GLY A 29 5.20 5.75 18.80
CA GLY A 29 5.78 6.29 20.03
C GLY A 29 6.86 7.35 19.80
N GLY A 30 6.75 8.14 18.71
CA GLY A 30 7.73 9.16 18.32
C GLY A 30 8.99 8.65 17.61
N SER A 31 9.08 7.34 17.34
CA SER A 31 10.20 6.73 16.61
C SER A 31 9.77 6.23 15.23
N VAL A 32 10.64 6.39 14.23
CA VAL A 32 10.42 5.89 12.87
C VAL A 32 10.86 4.43 12.80
N VAL A 33 9.93 3.53 12.46
CA VAL A 33 10.16 2.10 12.32
C VAL A 33 9.80 1.62 10.91
N LYS A 34 10.43 0.53 10.48
CA LYS A 34 10.14 -0.11 9.20
C LYS A 34 9.54 -1.48 9.46
N LEU A 35 8.32 -1.70 8.98
CA LEU A 35 7.58 -2.94 9.17
C LEU A 35 7.02 -3.40 7.82
N SER A 36 6.98 -4.72 7.61
CA SER A 36 6.12 -5.28 6.58
C SER A 36 4.64 -5.04 6.92
N PRO A 37 3.71 -5.11 5.96
CA PRO A 37 2.30 -4.97 6.25
C PRO A 37 1.78 -5.99 7.27
N ALA A 38 2.25 -7.24 7.20
CA ALA A 38 1.90 -8.29 8.15
C ALA A 38 2.40 -7.97 9.57
N GLU A 39 3.63 -7.48 9.71
CA GLU A 39 4.17 -7.04 11.01
C GLU A 39 3.40 -5.83 11.55
N ALA A 40 3.05 -4.86 10.70
CA ALA A 40 2.24 -3.71 11.08
C ALA A 40 0.83 -4.13 11.54
N GLN A 41 0.25 -5.13 10.88
CA GLN A 41 -1.04 -5.72 11.25
C GLN A 41 -0.96 -6.40 12.62
N ALA A 42 0.07 -7.20 12.86
CA ALA A 42 0.30 -7.89 14.12
C ALA A 42 0.60 -6.91 15.28
N ALA A 43 1.32 -5.82 14.98
CA ALA A 43 1.64 -4.76 15.92
C ALA A 43 0.45 -3.82 16.22
N GLY A 44 -0.65 -3.92 15.47
CA GLY A 44 -1.82 -3.05 15.65
C GLY A 44 -1.50 -1.57 15.41
N VAL A 45 -0.70 -1.27 14.38
CA VAL A 45 -0.31 0.10 14.06
C VAL A 45 -1.56 0.97 13.85
N PRO A 46 -1.64 2.17 14.46
CA PRO A 46 -2.77 3.07 14.27
C PRO A 46 -2.98 3.43 12.80
N LEU A 47 -4.24 3.50 12.38
CA LEU A 47 -4.63 3.91 11.03
C LEU A 47 -4.40 5.41 10.85
N ALA A 48 -3.94 5.80 9.67
CA ALA A 48 -3.65 7.19 9.29
C ALA A 48 -4.73 7.79 8.38
N ALA A 49 -5.34 6.99 7.51
CA ALA A 49 -6.32 7.47 6.51
C ALA A 49 -7.71 6.85 6.70
N LEU A 50 -7.78 5.55 7.02
CA LEU A 50 -9.02 4.82 7.17
C LEU A 50 -9.61 4.98 8.58
N THR A 51 -10.95 5.00 8.64
CA THR A 51 -11.66 4.73 9.89
C THR A 51 -11.61 3.24 10.25
N GLN A 52 -11.91 2.93 11.52
CA GLN A 52 -11.91 1.54 11.98
C GLN A 52 -12.95 0.67 11.24
N ASP A 53 -14.12 1.23 10.90
CA ASP A 53 -15.18 0.50 10.20
C ASP A 53 -14.83 0.26 8.72
N GLU A 54 -14.20 1.22 8.06
CA GLU A 54 -13.68 1.05 6.70
C GLU A 54 -12.57 0.00 6.67
N ALA A 55 -11.65 0.05 7.63
CA ALA A 55 -10.60 -0.96 7.78
C ALA A 55 -11.18 -2.37 8.02
N ASN A 56 -12.20 -2.50 8.86
CA ASN A 56 -12.89 -3.77 9.11
C ASN A 56 -13.58 -4.30 7.85
N THR A 57 -14.24 -3.41 7.10
CA THR A 57 -14.91 -3.75 5.84
C THR A 57 -13.89 -4.20 4.78
N LEU A 58 -12.78 -3.47 4.63
CA LEU A 58 -11.69 -3.81 3.73
C LEU A 58 -11.06 -5.16 4.09
N ALA A 59 -10.80 -5.40 5.38
CA ALA A 59 -10.28 -6.68 5.86
C ALA A 59 -11.21 -7.84 5.50
N ALA A 60 -12.52 -7.68 5.74
CA ALA A 60 -13.51 -8.71 5.45
C ALA A 60 -13.64 -8.97 3.94
N LEU A 61 -13.65 -7.92 3.13
CA LEU A 61 -13.67 -8.04 1.67
C LEU A 61 -12.41 -8.73 1.15
N GLY A 62 -11.24 -8.26 1.59
CA GLY A 62 -9.95 -8.83 1.22
C GLY A 62 -9.89 -10.32 1.55
N GLU A 63 -10.26 -10.70 2.77
CA GLU A 63 -10.24 -12.10 3.22
C GLU A 63 -11.17 -12.99 2.39
N ARG A 64 -12.32 -12.48 1.95
CA ARG A 64 -13.23 -13.22 1.07
C ARG A 64 -12.70 -13.40 -0.35
N LEU A 65 -11.99 -12.41 -0.89
CA LEU A 65 -11.44 -12.47 -2.24
C LEU A 65 -10.15 -13.30 -2.28
N VAL A 66 -9.31 -13.13 -1.26
CA VAL A 66 -8.02 -13.77 -1.10
C VAL A 66 -7.86 -14.17 0.37
N PRO A 67 -8.15 -15.42 0.73
CA PRO A 67 -7.95 -15.92 2.08
C PRO A 67 -6.50 -15.72 2.55
N GLY A 68 -6.34 -15.30 3.80
CA GLY A 68 -5.07 -14.93 4.41
C GLY A 68 -4.62 -13.50 4.14
N SER A 69 -5.32 -12.72 3.32
CA SER A 69 -4.94 -11.32 3.04
C SER A 69 -5.07 -10.42 4.26
N ARG A 70 -6.00 -10.72 5.18
CA ARG A 70 -6.11 -9.98 6.44
C ARG A 70 -4.83 -10.12 7.27
N GLU A 71 -4.35 -11.34 7.44
CA GLU A 71 -3.11 -11.64 8.18
C GLU A 71 -1.88 -11.08 7.46
N ALA A 72 -1.86 -11.14 6.13
CA ALA A 72 -0.81 -10.56 5.31
C ALA A 72 -0.74 -9.02 5.36
N GLY A 73 -1.68 -8.36 6.04
CA GLY A 73 -1.65 -6.91 6.27
C GLY A 73 -2.25 -6.07 5.15
N VAL A 74 -3.30 -6.55 4.49
CA VAL A 74 -4.02 -5.77 3.45
C VAL A 74 -4.48 -4.40 3.95
N VAL A 75 -4.95 -4.31 5.20
CA VAL A 75 -5.40 -3.04 5.80
C VAL A 75 -4.26 -2.05 5.99
N PRO A 76 -3.18 -2.36 6.75
CA PRO A 76 -2.09 -1.42 6.94
C PRO A 76 -1.37 -1.07 5.63
N PHE A 77 -1.33 -1.99 4.66
CA PHE A 77 -0.81 -1.66 3.33
C PHE A 77 -1.69 -0.60 2.64
N VAL A 78 -2.99 -0.81 2.53
CA VAL A 78 -3.89 0.14 1.84
C VAL A 78 -3.96 1.48 2.57
N ASP A 79 -4.07 1.46 3.90
CA ASP A 79 -4.07 2.67 4.73
C ASP A 79 -2.80 3.51 4.53
N TYR A 80 -1.63 2.86 4.54
CA TYR A 80 -0.35 3.50 4.27
C TYR A 80 -0.31 4.14 2.87
N GLN A 81 -0.80 3.44 1.85
CA GLN A 81 -0.80 3.95 0.49
C GLN A 81 -1.80 5.11 0.29
N LEU A 82 -2.92 5.11 1.02
CA LEU A 82 -3.89 6.21 1.00
C LEU A 82 -3.38 7.45 1.73
N ALA A 83 -2.59 7.26 2.79
CA ALA A 83 -1.95 8.35 3.53
C ALA A 83 -0.71 8.92 2.81
N ALA A 84 -0.12 8.16 1.87
CA ALA A 84 1.05 8.58 1.12
C ALA A 84 0.74 9.77 0.20
N SER A 85 1.79 10.57 -0.09
CA SER A 85 1.67 11.61 -1.11
C SER A 85 1.32 10.98 -2.46
N PRO A 86 0.65 11.70 -3.37
CA PRO A 86 0.35 11.16 -4.70
C PRO A 86 1.61 10.67 -5.44
N ALA A 87 2.77 11.29 -5.24
CA ALA A 87 4.00 10.86 -5.90
C ALA A 87 4.55 9.51 -5.39
N ASP A 88 4.14 9.07 -4.19
CA ASP A 88 4.68 7.90 -3.50
C ASP A 88 3.66 6.74 -3.38
N CYS A 89 2.42 6.95 -3.83
CA CYS A 89 1.33 5.97 -3.75
C CYS A 89 1.43 4.89 -4.84
N MET A 90 1.32 3.62 -4.43
CA MET A 90 1.41 2.45 -5.33
C MET A 90 0.05 1.87 -5.75
N LEU A 91 -1.08 2.45 -5.34
CA LEU A 91 -2.41 1.94 -5.69
C LEU A 91 -2.76 2.23 -7.16
N MET A 92 -3.27 1.19 -7.84
CA MET A 92 -3.56 1.17 -9.28
C MET A 92 -4.47 2.31 -9.78
N ILE A 93 -5.25 2.97 -8.92
CA ILE A 93 -6.17 4.05 -9.33
C ILE A 93 -5.43 5.30 -9.83
N GLN A 94 -4.17 5.51 -9.41
CA GLN A 94 -3.32 6.56 -9.99
C GLN A 94 -2.62 6.15 -11.30
N TYR A 95 -2.49 4.84 -11.54
CA TYR A 95 -1.91 4.30 -12.77
C TYR A 95 -2.86 4.39 -13.99
N LEU A 96 -4.12 4.81 -13.80
CA LEU A 96 -5.14 4.90 -14.85
C LEU A 96 -5.03 6.18 -15.72
N GLY A 97 -4.04 7.04 -15.50
CA GLY A 97 -3.79 8.20 -16.37
C GLY A 97 -4.82 9.32 -16.26
N VAL A 98 -5.40 9.50 -15.06
CA VAL A 98 -6.25 10.67 -14.78
C VAL A 98 -5.33 11.88 -14.56
N ASP A 99 -5.56 12.97 -15.28
CA ASP A 99 -4.80 14.21 -15.07
C ASP A 99 -5.26 14.91 -13.78
N PRO A 100 -4.35 15.55 -13.01
CA PRO A 100 -4.73 16.36 -11.85
C PRO A 100 -5.69 17.50 -12.23
N PRO A 101 -6.60 17.93 -11.33
CA PRO A 101 -6.72 17.55 -9.92
C PRO A 101 -7.69 16.39 -9.67
N PHE A 102 -7.31 15.49 -8.75
CA PHE A 102 -8.05 14.26 -8.41
C PHE A 102 -9.27 14.47 -7.48
N THR A 103 -9.43 15.68 -6.94
CA THR A 103 -10.48 16.06 -5.98
C THR A 103 -11.92 15.69 -6.39
N PRO A 104 -12.33 15.77 -7.68
CA PRO A 104 -13.69 15.40 -8.10
C PRO A 104 -13.96 13.89 -8.13
N PHE A 105 -12.93 13.04 -8.16
CA PHE A 105 -13.11 11.58 -8.17
C PHE A 105 -13.32 11.01 -6.75
N TYR A 106 -12.87 11.75 -5.73
CA TYR A 106 -12.94 11.37 -4.32
C TYR A 106 -14.05 12.12 -3.53
N ARG A 107 -15.01 12.78 -4.20
CA ARG A 107 -16.20 13.38 -3.58
C ARG A 107 -17.48 12.79 -4.15
#